data_AF-A0A6N8G835-F1
#
_entry.id   AF-A0A6N8G835-F1
#
_cell.length_a   1.000
_cell.length_b   1.000
_cell.length_c   1.000
_cell.angle_alpha   90.00
_cell.angle_beta   90.00
_cell.angle_gamma   90.00
#
_symmetry.space_group_name_H-M   'P 1'
#
loop_
_entity.id
_entity.type
_entity.pdbx_description
1 polymer ?
#
loop_
_entity_poly.entity_id
_entity_poly.type
_entity_poly.pdbx_seq_one_letter_code
_entity_poly.pdbx_strand_id
1 'polypeptide(L)'
;MVTLLTALGIVLFFLGLLFSIAWHELGHLATAKMFGIRCTQYMVGFGKTLWSRKWGDTEYGLKLVPLGGYVRLVGMIPPAAKPRDTSGKPMSRWRAMIEDAREANSVELEPGDEDRQFYQRAPWKRVIVMVAGPAMNLILAVVLFAVIMMGIGLPQNTTTVDTVVKCVLPATATGSDCPPDAPPSPAMEAGIRPGDRIVAVAGEPTPDWQAANSAIREHIGPTDITVERDGERRTLRVDLMENKVVARNAEGEVVYKKGPDGEPVTDSRGYRVFATESAGFLGITFDQERRPLSLGESAERMWMSVVGVADALVELPSKVDDVFRAAFLGEQRGVDSPVGIVGASRIGGEVLSQPIPMTDRVVFLVNMLAGVNLFLFAFNMVPILPLDGGHIFGALWESVRRRLAKLFRRPDPGPFDVAQLMPVAYIVVACFVVFSLMLLVADVVNPVRITQ
;
A
#
# COMPACT_ATOMS: atom_id res chain seq x y z
N MET A 1 8.64 -29.23 5.94
CA MET A 1 7.47 -28.74 5.18
C MET A 1 7.31 -27.22 5.29
N VAL A 2 7.28 -26.65 6.50
CA VAL A 2 7.16 -25.19 6.71
C VAL A 2 8.23 -24.38 5.97
N THR A 3 9.52 -24.73 6.11
CA THR A 3 10.64 -24.04 5.43
C THR A 3 10.54 -24.05 3.90
N LEU A 4 10.09 -25.16 3.31
CA LEU A 4 9.91 -25.29 1.86
C LEU A 4 8.77 -24.38 1.36
N LEU A 5 7.65 -24.35 2.09
CA LEU A 5 6.50 -23.49 1.77
C LEU A 5 6.83 -22.01 1.94
N THR A 6 7.60 -21.67 2.98
CA THR A 6 8.12 -20.31 3.18
C THR A 6 9.00 -19.88 2.02
N ALA A 7 9.97 -20.71 1.62
CA ALA A 7 10.83 -20.43 0.47
C ALA A 7 10.03 -20.27 -0.83
N LEU A 8 9.05 -21.15 -1.06
CA LEU A 8 8.16 -21.06 -2.22
C LEU A 8 7.36 -19.76 -2.22
N GLY A 9 6.77 -19.37 -1.09
CA GLY A 9 5.99 -18.14 -0.99
C GLY A 9 6.84 -16.88 -1.23
N ILE A 10 8.08 -16.85 -0.74
CA ILE A 10 9.04 -15.78 -1.04
C ILE A 10 9.32 -15.73 -2.54
N VAL A 11 9.63 -16.86 -3.18
CA VAL A 11 9.88 -16.92 -4.63
C VAL A 11 8.67 -16.44 -5.42
N LEU A 12 7.46 -16.90 -5.07
CA LEU A 12 6.22 -16.47 -5.73
C LEU A 12 5.96 -14.98 -5.57
N PHE A 13 6.22 -14.41 -4.38
CA PHE A 13 6.09 -12.97 -4.15
C PHE A 13 7.06 -12.18 -5.03
N PHE A 14 8.34 -12.57 -5.10
CA PHE A 14 9.33 -11.94 -5.97
C PHE A 14 8.98 -12.05 -7.46
N LEU A 15 8.47 -13.21 -7.90
CA LEU A 15 7.97 -13.39 -9.26
C LEU A 15 6.76 -12.49 -9.53
N GLY A 16 5.87 -12.33 -8.55
CA GLY A 16 4.73 -11.40 -8.62
C GLY A 16 5.19 -9.95 -8.72
N LEU A 17 6.22 -9.54 -7.98
CA LEU A 17 6.80 -8.20 -8.07
C LEU A 17 7.45 -7.95 -9.43
N LEU A 18 8.22 -8.91 -9.93
CA LEU A 18 8.81 -8.85 -11.28
C LEU A 18 7.73 -8.75 -12.36
N PHE A 19 6.66 -9.52 -12.22
CA PHE A 19 5.51 -9.44 -13.11
C PHE A 19 4.84 -8.08 -13.05
N SER A 20 4.62 -7.52 -11.86
CA SER A 20 4.06 -6.17 -11.66
C SER A 20 4.88 -5.10 -12.38
N ILE A 21 6.21 -5.13 -12.22
CA ILE A 21 7.11 -4.22 -12.92
C ILE A 21 7.00 -4.39 -14.45
N ALA A 22 7.07 -5.63 -14.94
CA ALA A 22 6.91 -5.91 -16.37
C ALA A 22 5.54 -5.42 -16.90
N TRP A 23 4.48 -5.61 -16.11
CA TRP A 23 3.12 -5.19 -16.42
C TRP A 23 2.98 -3.67 -16.49
N HIS A 24 3.65 -2.94 -15.60
CA HIS A 24 3.78 -1.48 -15.65
C HIS A 24 4.46 -1.01 -16.93
N GLU A 25 5.65 -1.52 -17.22
CA GLU A 25 6.43 -1.17 -18.43
C GLU A 25 5.63 -1.47 -19.72
N LEU A 26 4.85 -2.55 -19.71
CA LEU A 26 3.99 -2.92 -20.83
C LEU A 26 2.91 -1.85 -21.09
N GLY A 27 2.39 -1.20 -20.04
CA GLY A 27 1.44 -0.09 -20.17
C GLY A 27 2.02 1.08 -20.97
N HIS A 28 3.23 1.52 -20.63
CA HIS A 28 3.95 2.55 -21.39
C HIS A 28 4.21 2.12 -22.83
N LEU A 29 4.73 0.91 -23.03
CA LEU A 29 5.08 0.38 -24.35
C LEU A 29 3.86 0.31 -25.27
N ALA A 30 2.75 -0.26 -24.79
CA ALA A 30 1.54 -0.47 -25.56
C ALA A 30 0.94 0.87 -26.03
N THR A 31 0.82 1.83 -25.12
CA THR A 31 0.26 3.16 -25.44
C THR A 31 1.20 4.02 -26.27
N ALA A 32 2.52 3.92 -26.07
CA ALA A 32 3.51 4.58 -26.91
C ALA A 32 3.44 4.10 -28.35
N LYS A 33 3.39 2.77 -28.57
CA LYS A 33 3.21 2.18 -29.90
C LYS A 33 1.89 2.57 -30.53
N MET A 34 0.80 2.62 -29.75
CA MET A 34 -0.52 3.10 -30.21
C MET A 34 -0.48 4.54 -30.75
N PHE A 35 0.36 5.42 -30.17
CA PHE A 35 0.56 6.78 -30.68
C PHE A 35 1.71 6.91 -31.69
N GLY A 36 2.20 5.79 -32.22
CA GLY A 36 3.25 5.76 -33.24
C GLY A 36 4.63 6.23 -32.75
N ILE A 37 4.88 6.17 -31.44
CA ILE A 37 6.20 6.46 -30.86
C ILE A 37 7.06 5.20 -30.99
N ARG A 38 8.30 5.36 -31.45
CA ARG A 38 9.23 4.23 -31.51
C ARG A 38 9.77 3.92 -30.12
N CYS A 39 9.76 2.64 -29.77
CA CYS A 39 10.27 2.13 -28.50
C CYS A 39 11.42 1.15 -28.80
N THR A 40 12.64 1.48 -28.40
CA THR A 40 13.86 0.72 -28.77
C THR A 40 14.07 -0.48 -27.87
N GLN A 41 13.79 -0.34 -26.57
CA GLN A 41 14.01 -1.39 -25.57
C GLN A 41 12.82 -1.52 -24.63
N TYR A 42 12.51 -2.76 -24.27
CA TYR A 42 11.66 -3.17 -23.16
C TYR A 42 12.49 -4.14 -22.32
N MET A 43 12.94 -3.71 -21.15
CA MET A 43 13.85 -4.48 -20.31
C MET A 43 13.26 -4.63 -18.92
N VAL A 44 13.18 -5.87 -18.44
CA VAL A 44 12.87 -6.14 -17.03
C VAL A 44 14.19 -6.38 -16.30
N GLY A 45 14.48 -5.54 -15.32
CA GLY A 45 15.71 -5.52 -14.54
C GLY A 45 16.79 -4.56 -15.04
N PHE A 46 17.92 -4.57 -14.35
CA PHE A 46 19.11 -3.75 -14.65
C PHE A 46 20.39 -4.60 -14.78
N GLY A 47 21.45 -3.98 -15.32
CA GLY A 47 22.76 -4.60 -15.47
C GLY A 47 22.92 -5.41 -16.77
N LYS A 48 23.69 -6.50 -16.70
CA LYS A 48 24.00 -7.37 -17.84
C LYS A 48 22.72 -8.05 -18.36
N THR A 49 22.53 -8.05 -19.67
CA THR A 49 21.42 -8.75 -20.33
C THR A 49 21.64 -10.26 -20.21
N LEU A 50 20.69 -10.97 -19.59
CA LEU A 50 20.69 -12.43 -19.52
C LEU A 50 20.14 -13.04 -20.80
N TRP A 51 19.06 -12.43 -21.30
CA TRP A 51 18.39 -12.86 -22.50
C TRP A 51 17.67 -11.67 -23.13
N SER A 52 17.77 -11.51 -24.44
CA SER A 52 16.95 -10.56 -25.19
C SER A 52 16.59 -11.10 -26.56
N ARG A 53 15.47 -10.61 -27.10
CA ARG A 53 14.99 -10.90 -28.44
C ARG A 53 14.41 -9.63 -29.05
N LYS A 54 14.89 -9.28 -30.24
CA LYS A 54 14.34 -8.16 -31.01
C LYS A 54 13.09 -8.60 -31.76
N TRP A 55 12.00 -7.85 -31.60
CA TRP A 55 10.78 -8.02 -32.38
C TRP A 55 10.27 -6.66 -32.87
N GLY A 56 10.28 -6.49 -34.21
CA GLY A 56 10.07 -5.20 -34.84
C GLY A 56 11.12 -4.19 -34.39
N ASP A 57 10.67 -3.02 -33.94
CA ASP A 57 11.53 -1.92 -33.50
C ASP A 57 12.02 -2.07 -32.05
N THR A 58 11.50 -3.05 -31.29
CA THR A 58 11.72 -3.16 -29.84
C THR A 58 12.52 -4.41 -29.50
N GLU A 59 13.56 -4.24 -28.71
CA GLU A 59 14.29 -5.32 -28.05
C GLU A 59 13.63 -5.65 -26.70
N TYR A 60 13.11 -6.87 -26.57
CA TYR A 60 12.50 -7.37 -25.34
C TYR A 60 13.54 -8.22 -24.59
N GLY A 61 13.81 -7.94 -23.32
CA GLY A 61 14.82 -8.70 -22.58
C GLY A 61 14.67 -8.71 -21.07
N LEU A 62 15.42 -9.64 -20.47
CA LEU A 62 15.59 -9.81 -19.03
C LEU A 62 17.05 -9.51 -18.67
N LYS A 63 17.25 -8.74 -17.60
CA LYS A 63 18.57 -8.38 -17.09
C LYS A 63 18.85 -9.05 -15.75
N LEU A 64 20.13 -9.14 -15.40
CA LEU A 64 20.63 -9.88 -14.25
C LEU A 64 20.03 -9.41 -12.91
N VAL A 65 19.86 -8.10 -12.74
CA VAL A 65 19.37 -7.54 -11.48
C VAL A 65 17.86 -7.32 -11.57
N PRO A 66 17.03 -8.09 -10.86
CA PRO A 66 15.56 -8.05 -10.95
C PRO A 66 14.92 -6.86 -10.19
N LEU A 67 15.58 -5.70 -10.15
CA LEU A 67 15.18 -4.54 -9.34
C LEU A 67 14.66 -3.40 -10.21
N GLY A 68 13.49 -3.56 -10.82
CA GLY A 68 12.85 -2.54 -11.67
C GLY A 68 12.82 -2.95 -13.14
N GLY A 69 12.45 -2.02 -14.01
CA GLY A 69 12.30 -2.20 -15.45
C GLY A 69 12.41 -0.86 -16.15
N TYR A 70 12.50 -0.87 -17.47
CA TYR A 70 12.41 0.35 -18.25
C TYR A 70 11.96 0.10 -19.69
N VAL A 71 11.19 1.05 -20.23
CA VAL A 71 10.95 1.22 -21.67
C VAL A 71 11.72 2.42 -22.18
N ARG A 72 12.55 2.22 -23.20
CA ARG A 72 13.21 3.34 -23.89
C ARG A 72 12.33 3.86 -25.02
N LEU A 73 11.86 5.09 -24.83
CA LEU A 73 11.08 5.85 -25.81
C LEU A 73 12.00 6.81 -26.56
N VAL A 74 11.91 6.83 -27.88
CA VAL A 74 12.69 7.77 -28.68
C VAL A 74 12.19 9.20 -28.45
N GLY A 75 13.12 10.14 -28.24
CA GLY A 75 12.80 11.57 -28.10
C GLY A 75 12.08 11.95 -26.81
N MET A 76 12.45 11.33 -25.67
CA MET A 76 11.97 11.77 -24.35
C MET A 76 12.44 13.18 -23.99
N ILE A 77 13.67 13.52 -24.38
CA ILE A 77 14.26 14.84 -24.16
C ILE A 77 14.18 15.66 -25.46
N PRO A 78 13.56 16.85 -25.45
CA PRO A 78 13.52 17.70 -26.63
C PRO A 78 14.92 18.29 -26.94
N PRO A 79 15.21 18.61 -28.21
CA PRO A 79 16.43 19.30 -28.59
C PRO A 79 16.50 20.70 -27.98
N ALA A 80 17.72 21.22 -27.82
CA ALA A 80 17.94 22.55 -27.24
C ALA A 80 17.19 23.66 -28.02
N ALA A 81 16.49 24.54 -27.30
CA ALA A 81 15.78 25.66 -27.91
C ALA A 81 16.77 26.76 -28.37
N LYS A 82 17.11 26.74 -29.66
CA LYS A 82 18.11 27.58 -30.37
C LYS A 82 19.53 27.48 -29.78
N PRO A 83 20.57 27.39 -30.62
CA PRO A 83 21.94 27.56 -30.14
C PRO A 83 22.06 29.01 -29.64
N ARG A 84 22.05 29.19 -28.32
CA ARG A 84 22.57 30.43 -27.76
C ARG A 84 24.05 30.41 -28.06
N ASP A 85 24.53 31.44 -28.75
CA ASP A 85 25.96 31.65 -28.95
C ASP A 85 26.64 31.70 -27.57
N THR A 86 27.29 30.60 -27.19
CA THR A 86 28.03 30.44 -25.95
C THR A 86 29.52 30.31 -26.22
N SER A 87 29.99 30.82 -27.36
CA SER A 87 31.42 30.91 -27.65
C SER A 87 32.14 31.64 -26.50
N GLY A 88 32.95 30.90 -25.75
CA GLY A 88 33.89 31.46 -24.77
C GLY A 88 33.49 31.48 -23.28
N LYS A 89 32.37 30.90 -22.84
CA LYS A 89 32.08 30.74 -21.39
C LYS A 89 32.30 29.30 -20.92
N PRO A 90 33.01 29.05 -19.81
CA PRO A 90 33.14 27.70 -19.26
C PRO A 90 31.75 27.16 -18.92
N MET A 91 31.48 25.94 -19.38
CA MET A 91 30.18 25.29 -19.19
C MET A 91 29.96 25.05 -17.70
N SER A 92 28.84 25.52 -17.15
CA SER A 92 28.44 25.17 -15.79
C SER A 92 28.29 23.65 -15.68
N ARG A 93 28.71 23.03 -14.57
CA ARG A 93 28.59 21.57 -14.35
C ARG A 93 27.17 21.06 -14.59
N TRP A 94 26.16 21.87 -14.25
CA TRP A 94 24.76 21.57 -14.51
C TRP A 94 24.38 21.59 -15.99
N ARG A 95 24.97 22.50 -16.78
CA ARG A 95 24.76 22.57 -18.23
C ARG A 95 25.41 21.39 -18.94
N ALA A 96 26.64 21.04 -18.55
CA ALA A 96 27.33 19.87 -19.09
C ALA A 96 26.48 18.60 -18.89
N MET A 97 25.98 18.40 -17.67
CA MET A 97 25.13 17.24 -17.36
C MET A 97 23.80 17.20 -18.15
N ILE A 98 23.19 18.36 -18.43
CA ILE A 98 21.99 18.45 -19.28
C ILE A 98 22.31 18.08 -20.73
N GLU A 99 23.48 18.51 -21.23
CA GLU A 99 23.91 18.22 -22.60
C GLU A 99 24.33 16.76 -22.76
N ASP A 100 25.06 16.19 -21.79
CA ASP A 100 25.40 14.76 -21.74
C ASP A 100 24.13 13.89 -21.76
N ALA A 101 23.09 14.31 -21.01
CA ALA A 101 21.80 13.62 -21.02
C ALA A 101 21.12 13.69 -22.39
N ARG A 102 21.21 14.83 -23.10
CA ARG A 102 20.68 14.96 -24.47
C ARG A 102 21.45 14.12 -25.46
N GLU A 103 22.77 14.11 -25.37
CA GLU A 103 23.64 13.33 -26.25
C GLU A 103 23.37 11.83 -26.08
N ALA A 104 23.23 11.35 -24.85
CA ALA A 104 22.85 9.96 -24.58
C ALA A 104 21.48 9.58 -25.18
N ASN A 105 20.55 10.53 -25.30
CA ASN A 105 19.24 10.30 -25.93
C ASN A 105 19.27 10.47 -27.46
N SER A 106 20.16 11.30 -28.01
CA SER A 106 20.25 11.55 -29.46
C SER A 106 21.00 10.44 -30.20
N VAL A 107 21.92 9.74 -29.53
CA VAL A 107 22.62 8.56 -30.07
C VAL A 107 21.65 7.42 -30.43
N GLU A 108 20.44 7.40 -29.85
CA GLU A 108 19.42 6.38 -30.10
C GLU A 108 18.49 6.70 -31.27
N LEU A 109 18.62 7.88 -31.90
CA LEU A 109 17.83 8.28 -33.06
C LEU A 109 18.38 7.61 -34.32
N GLU A 110 17.59 6.74 -34.94
CA GLU A 110 17.93 6.21 -36.26
C GLU A 110 17.34 7.10 -37.38
N PRO A 111 17.95 7.11 -38.58
CA PRO A 111 17.37 7.78 -39.75
C PRO A 111 15.94 7.28 -40.00
N GLY A 112 14.95 8.19 -39.99
CA GLY A 112 13.52 7.89 -40.11
C GLY A 112 12.70 7.99 -38.82
N ASP A 113 13.33 8.22 -37.67
CA ASP A 113 12.62 8.44 -36.40
C ASP A 113 12.16 9.89 -36.19
N GLU A 114 12.39 10.76 -37.17
CA GLU A 114 12.08 12.19 -37.14
C GLU A 114 10.62 12.49 -36.82
N ASP A 115 9.67 11.66 -37.24
CA ASP A 115 8.22 11.84 -36.97
C ASP A 115 7.68 10.90 -35.87
N ARG A 116 8.56 10.14 -35.21
CA ARG A 116 8.21 9.07 -34.25
C ARG A 116 8.65 9.37 -32.83
N GLN A 117 8.95 10.64 -32.53
CA GLN A 117 9.53 11.08 -31.27
C GLN A 117 8.46 11.43 -30.23
N PHE A 118 8.74 11.12 -28.96
CA PHE A 118 7.82 11.35 -27.85
C PHE A 118 7.47 12.83 -27.67
N TYR A 119 8.46 13.74 -27.63
CA TYR A 119 8.21 15.17 -27.38
C TYR A 119 7.35 15.85 -28.46
N GLN A 120 7.31 15.31 -29.68
CA GLN A 120 6.52 15.85 -30.79
C GLN A 120 5.03 15.51 -30.67
N ARG A 121 4.69 14.47 -29.89
CA ARG A 121 3.30 14.11 -29.67
C ARG A 121 2.61 15.17 -28.83
N ALA A 122 1.32 15.37 -29.13
CA ALA A 122 0.49 16.30 -28.38
C ALA A 122 0.57 16.02 -26.86
N PRO A 123 0.58 17.05 -25.99
CA PRO A 123 0.77 16.86 -24.56
C PRO A 123 -0.15 15.82 -23.93
N TRP A 124 -1.41 15.75 -24.35
CA TRP A 124 -2.37 14.77 -23.85
C TRP A 124 -2.00 13.33 -24.22
N LYS A 125 -1.40 13.09 -25.41
CA LYS A 125 -0.89 11.76 -25.80
C LYS A 125 0.29 11.36 -24.91
N ARG A 126 1.19 12.31 -24.63
CA ARG A 126 2.32 12.10 -23.70
C ARG A 126 1.84 11.77 -22.30
N VAL A 127 0.83 12.49 -21.79
CA VAL A 127 0.21 12.19 -20.49
C VAL A 127 -0.39 10.79 -20.48
N ILE A 128 -1.14 10.38 -21.51
CA ILE A 128 -1.70 9.02 -21.56
C ILE A 128 -0.59 7.96 -21.53
N VAL A 129 0.50 8.15 -22.30
CA VAL A 129 1.62 7.20 -22.28
C VAL A 129 2.24 7.08 -20.89
N MET A 130 2.45 8.20 -20.21
CA MET A 130 3.06 8.22 -18.87
C MET A 130 2.09 7.72 -17.78
N VAL A 131 0.78 7.92 -17.92
CA VAL A 131 -0.22 7.39 -16.98
C VAL A 131 -0.44 5.88 -17.21
N ALA A 132 -0.22 5.38 -18.42
CA ALA A 132 -0.53 3.99 -18.76
C ALA A 132 0.23 2.97 -17.91
N GLY A 133 1.50 3.21 -17.58
CA GLY A 133 2.26 2.31 -16.70
C GLY A 133 1.70 2.25 -15.28
N PRO A 134 1.61 3.38 -14.55
CA PRO A 134 0.99 3.42 -13.23
C PRO A 134 -0.45 2.86 -13.24
N ALA A 135 -1.24 3.16 -14.28
CA ALA A 135 -2.59 2.64 -14.41
C ALA A 135 -2.63 1.10 -14.50
N MET A 136 -1.63 0.46 -15.13
CA MET A 136 -1.52 -1.00 -15.15
C MET A 136 -1.29 -1.57 -13.74
N ASN A 137 -0.52 -0.89 -12.89
CA ASN A 137 -0.36 -1.28 -11.48
C ASN A 137 -1.67 -1.13 -10.71
N LEU A 138 -2.41 -0.05 -10.92
CA LEU A 138 -3.73 0.14 -10.31
C LEU A 138 -4.70 -0.97 -10.75
N ILE A 139 -4.74 -1.29 -12.05
CA ILE A 139 -5.58 -2.38 -12.58
C ILE A 139 -5.20 -3.70 -11.93
N LEU A 140 -3.90 -4.01 -11.83
CA LEU A 140 -3.43 -5.23 -11.20
C LEU A 140 -3.83 -5.27 -9.71
N ALA A 141 -3.64 -4.18 -8.97
CA ALA A 141 -4.08 -4.08 -7.57
C ALA A 141 -5.60 -4.31 -7.44
N VAL A 142 -6.42 -3.65 -8.27
CA VAL A 142 -7.88 -3.81 -8.27
C VAL A 142 -8.28 -5.26 -8.53
N VAL A 143 -7.66 -5.93 -9.50
CA VAL A 143 -7.94 -7.34 -9.79
C VAL A 143 -7.55 -8.24 -8.62
N LEU A 144 -6.36 -8.06 -8.04
CA LEU A 144 -5.90 -8.87 -6.91
C LEU A 144 -6.78 -8.67 -5.67
N PHE A 145 -7.14 -7.43 -5.34
CA PHE A 145 -8.07 -7.14 -4.25
C PHE A 145 -9.47 -7.67 -4.54
N ALA A 146 -9.98 -7.57 -5.77
CA ALA A 146 -11.29 -8.14 -6.13
C ALA A 146 -11.31 -9.68 -5.95
N VAL A 147 -10.23 -10.36 -6.35
CA VAL A 147 -10.09 -11.81 -6.13
C VAL A 147 -10.10 -12.15 -4.63
N ILE A 148 -9.41 -11.37 -3.80
CA ILE A 148 -9.40 -11.56 -2.34
C ILE A 148 -10.79 -11.27 -1.75
N MET A 149 -11.35 -10.10 -2.02
CA MET A 149 -12.53 -9.58 -1.35
C MET A 149 -13.82 -10.25 -1.82
N MET A 150 -14.00 -10.39 -3.14
CA MET A 150 -15.21 -10.94 -3.75
C MET A 150 -15.09 -12.44 -4.06
N GLY A 151 -13.87 -12.93 -4.30
CA GLY A 151 -13.64 -14.34 -4.62
C GLY A 151 -13.45 -15.21 -3.39
N ILE A 152 -12.46 -14.89 -2.55
CA ILE A 152 -12.11 -15.67 -1.35
C ILE A 152 -12.94 -15.22 -0.13
N GLY A 153 -13.19 -13.92 -0.01
CA GLY A 153 -13.81 -13.32 1.16
C GLY A 153 -12.82 -13.00 2.28
N LEU A 154 -13.21 -12.05 3.12
CA LEU A 154 -12.47 -11.64 4.31
C LEU A 154 -13.11 -12.26 5.55
N PRO A 155 -12.34 -12.54 6.60
CA PRO A 155 -12.90 -12.93 7.89
C PRO A 155 -13.73 -11.78 8.43
N GLN A 156 -15.00 -12.04 8.72
CA GLN A 156 -15.95 -11.11 9.31
C GLN A 156 -16.48 -11.71 10.61
N ASN A 157 -16.57 -10.90 11.66
CA ASN A 157 -17.21 -11.33 12.89
C ASN A 157 -18.71 -11.55 12.63
N THR A 158 -19.24 -12.66 13.10
CA THR A 158 -20.67 -12.97 13.07
C THR A 158 -21.33 -12.54 14.38
N THR A 159 -22.64 -12.76 14.51
CA THR A 159 -23.33 -12.66 15.81
C THR A 159 -23.37 -14.00 16.56
N THR A 160 -22.68 -15.02 16.05
CA THR A 160 -22.55 -16.33 16.69
C THR A 160 -21.44 -16.30 17.73
N VAL A 161 -21.70 -16.86 18.90
CA VAL A 161 -20.73 -16.98 19.99
C VAL A 161 -19.76 -18.12 19.66
N ASP A 162 -18.47 -17.82 19.61
CA ASP A 162 -17.40 -18.82 19.47
C ASP A 162 -16.94 -19.33 20.83
N THR A 163 -16.44 -18.43 21.69
CA THR A 163 -16.04 -18.77 23.05
C THR A 163 -16.76 -17.94 24.10
N VAL A 164 -17.01 -18.57 25.24
CA VAL A 164 -17.50 -17.91 26.45
C VAL A 164 -16.35 -17.86 27.44
N VAL A 165 -15.93 -16.65 27.82
CA VAL A 165 -14.85 -16.44 28.78
C VAL A 165 -15.35 -16.89 30.15
N LYS A 166 -14.56 -17.69 30.87
CA LYS A 166 -15.03 -18.30 32.14
C LYS A 166 -15.13 -17.29 33.29
N CYS A 167 -14.25 -16.29 33.31
CA CYS A 167 -14.15 -15.31 34.38
C CYS A 167 -13.80 -13.93 33.84
N VAL A 168 -14.02 -12.92 34.65
CA VAL A 168 -13.69 -11.53 34.33
C VAL A 168 -12.23 -11.30 34.66
N LEU A 169 -11.44 -10.99 33.64
CA LEU A 169 -10.04 -10.61 33.81
C LEU A 169 -9.90 -9.08 33.63
N PRO A 170 -9.03 -8.42 34.40
CA PRO A 170 -8.71 -7.02 34.16
C PRO A 170 -8.06 -6.87 32.78
N ALA A 171 -8.28 -5.73 32.10
CA ALA A 171 -7.77 -5.46 30.75
C ALA A 171 -6.24 -5.58 30.59
N THR A 172 -5.51 -5.59 31.71
CA THR A 172 -4.04 -5.73 31.77
C THR A 172 -3.58 -7.17 32.01
N ALA A 173 -4.49 -8.14 32.14
CA ALA A 173 -4.14 -9.54 32.32
C ALA A 173 -3.48 -10.10 31.06
N THR A 174 -2.36 -10.79 31.24
CA THR A 174 -1.53 -11.35 30.15
C THR A 174 -1.78 -12.84 29.89
N GLY A 175 -2.82 -13.43 30.49
CA GLY A 175 -3.18 -14.84 30.36
C GLY A 175 -4.68 -15.10 30.47
N SER A 176 -5.10 -16.33 30.15
CA SER A 176 -6.51 -16.76 30.11
C SER A 176 -6.94 -17.59 31.33
N ASP A 177 -6.03 -17.81 32.28
CA ASP A 177 -6.31 -18.61 33.48
C ASP A 177 -7.11 -17.79 34.49
N CYS A 178 -8.22 -18.36 34.93
CA CYS A 178 -9.09 -17.74 35.93
C CYS A 178 -8.48 -17.90 37.32
N PRO A 179 -8.18 -16.79 38.04
CA PRO A 179 -7.88 -16.86 39.45
C PRO A 179 -9.03 -17.55 40.22
N PRO A 180 -8.74 -18.24 41.33
CA PRO A 180 -9.77 -18.90 42.14
C PRO A 180 -10.90 -17.97 42.60
N ASP A 181 -10.58 -16.69 42.80
CA ASP A 181 -11.49 -15.67 43.34
C ASP A 181 -12.10 -14.76 42.25
N ALA A 182 -11.86 -15.05 40.97
CA ALA A 182 -12.38 -14.22 39.89
C ALA A 182 -13.88 -14.49 39.67
N PRO A 183 -14.74 -13.47 39.61
CA PRO A 183 -16.16 -13.66 39.36
C PRO A 183 -16.35 -14.25 37.95
N PRO A 184 -17.38 -15.11 37.77
CA PRO A 184 -17.72 -15.63 36.46
C PRO A 184 -18.09 -14.48 35.51
N SER A 185 -17.91 -14.70 34.20
CA SER A 185 -18.41 -13.72 33.23
C SER A 185 -19.95 -13.72 33.21
N PRO A 186 -20.58 -12.58 32.88
CA PRO A 186 -22.03 -12.52 32.72
C PRO A 186 -22.59 -13.54 31.74
N ALA A 187 -21.87 -13.81 30.63
CA ALA A 187 -22.25 -14.83 29.66
C ALA A 187 -22.26 -16.24 30.24
N MET A 188 -21.26 -16.57 31.06
CA MET A 188 -21.18 -17.87 31.73
C MET A 188 -22.33 -18.03 32.72
N GLU A 189 -22.53 -17.02 33.58
CA GLU A 189 -23.59 -17.03 34.60
C GLU A 189 -24.99 -17.13 34.00
N ALA A 190 -25.23 -16.44 32.88
CA ALA A 190 -26.49 -16.50 32.14
C ALA A 190 -26.68 -17.79 31.31
N GLY A 191 -25.66 -18.64 31.21
CA GLY A 191 -25.73 -19.89 30.45
C GLY A 191 -25.70 -19.72 28.93
N ILE A 192 -25.08 -18.65 28.43
CA ILE A 192 -24.70 -18.52 27.01
C ILE A 192 -23.68 -19.61 26.69
N ARG A 193 -23.76 -20.18 25.49
CA ARG A 193 -22.90 -21.27 25.02
C ARG A 193 -22.28 -20.94 23.67
N PRO A 194 -21.10 -21.51 23.36
CA PRO A 194 -20.61 -21.60 22.00
C PRO A 194 -21.70 -22.12 21.05
N GLY A 195 -21.85 -21.46 19.89
CA GLY A 195 -22.88 -21.73 18.90
C GLY A 195 -24.17 -20.92 19.04
N ASP A 196 -24.36 -20.19 20.14
CA ASP A 196 -25.51 -19.27 20.28
C ASP A 196 -25.40 -18.11 19.30
N ARG A 197 -26.47 -17.84 18.55
CA ARG A 197 -26.55 -16.62 17.71
C ARG A 197 -27.29 -15.52 18.45
N ILE A 198 -26.62 -14.41 18.75
CA ILE A 198 -27.26 -13.24 19.36
C ILE A 198 -28.15 -12.56 18.31
N VAL A 199 -29.45 -12.48 18.58
CA VAL A 199 -30.44 -11.87 17.67
C VAL A 199 -31.05 -10.58 18.21
N ALA A 200 -30.99 -10.37 19.54
CA ALA A 200 -31.35 -9.10 20.15
C ALA A 200 -30.65 -8.90 21.50
N VAL A 201 -30.38 -7.64 21.87
CA VAL A 201 -29.84 -7.23 23.17
C VAL A 201 -30.71 -6.08 23.68
N ALA A 202 -31.20 -6.17 24.91
CA ALA A 202 -32.13 -5.19 25.49
C ALA A 202 -33.42 -4.96 24.67
N GLY A 203 -33.82 -5.96 23.87
CA GLY A 203 -34.95 -5.85 22.94
C GLY A 203 -34.62 -5.20 21.59
N GLU A 204 -33.39 -4.69 21.43
CA GLU A 204 -32.92 -4.14 20.15
C GLU A 204 -32.40 -5.27 19.24
N PRO A 205 -32.89 -5.38 17.99
CA PRO A 205 -32.39 -6.38 17.05
C PRO A 205 -30.92 -6.18 16.70
N THR A 206 -30.17 -7.27 16.63
CA THR A 206 -28.73 -7.26 16.31
C THR A 206 -28.48 -7.95 14.96
N PRO A 207 -28.69 -7.26 13.82
CA PRO A 207 -28.56 -7.85 12.48
C PRO A 207 -27.12 -8.19 12.10
N ASP A 208 -26.16 -7.50 12.71
CA ASP A 208 -24.73 -7.66 12.46
C ASP A 208 -23.93 -7.57 13.77
N TRP A 209 -22.64 -7.87 13.65
CA TRP A 209 -21.70 -7.84 14.76
C TRP A 209 -21.58 -6.46 15.40
N GLN A 210 -21.62 -5.39 14.61
CA GLN A 210 -21.46 -4.02 15.10
C GLN A 210 -22.64 -3.64 15.99
N ALA A 211 -23.87 -3.92 15.57
CA ALA A 211 -25.08 -3.72 16.35
C ALA A 211 -25.06 -4.55 17.65
N ALA A 212 -24.66 -5.82 17.58
CA ALA A 212 -24.52 -6.66 18.77
C ALA A 212 -23.50 -6.11 19.77
N ASN A 213 -22.31 -5.74 19.28
CA ASN A 213 -21.23 -5.25 20.10
C ASN A 213 -21.55 -3.87 20.71
N SER A 214 -22.17 -2.96 19.96
CA SER A 214 -22.60 -1.66 20.49
C SER A 214 -23.70 -1.83 21.55
N ALA A 215 -24.73 -2.63 21.28
CA ALA A 215 -25.81 -2.84 22.24
C ALA A 215 -25.33 -3.46 23.56
N ILE A 216 -24.36 -4.39 23.51
CA ILE A 216 -23.73 -4.95 24.72
C ILE A 216 -22.97 -3.87 25.50
N ARG A 217 -22.25 -2.98 24.81
CA ARG A 217 -21.38 -1.97 25.43
C ARG A 217 -22.17 -0.83 26.06
N GLU A 218 -23.32 -0.48 25.50
CA GLU A 218 -24.17 0.61 25.96
C GLU A 218 -25.02 0.26 27.19
N HIS A 219 -25.19 -1.04 27.47
CA HIS A 219 -26.01 -1.52 28.58
C HIS A 219 -25.15 -2.03 29.75
N ILE A 220 -25.51 -1.59 30.96
CA ILE A 220 -24.93 -2.06 32.22
C ILE A 220 -26.08 -2.46 33.14
N GLY A 221 -25.91 -3.59 33.83
CA GLY A 221 -26.88 -4.18 34.71
C GLY A 221 -27.77 -5.24 34.03
N PRO A 222 -28.89 -5.60 34.68
CA PRO A 222 -29.77 -6.66 34.21
C PRO A 222 -30.41 -6.36 32.84
N THR A 223 -29.99 -7.12 31.83
CA THR A 223 -30.31 -6.94 30.41
C THR A 223 -30.81 -8.25 29.81
N ASP A 224 -31.85 -8.18 28.97
CA ASP A 224 -32.36 -9.36 28.26
C ASP A 224 -31.59 -9.56 26.96
N ILE A 225 -30.92 -10.71 26.82
CA ILE A 225 -30.24 -11.10 25.58
C ILE A 225 -31.02 -12.25 24.95
N THR A 226 -31.52 -12.02 23.75
CA THR A 226 -32.18 -13.08 22.97
C THR A 226 -31.16 -13.75 22.09
N VAL A 227 -30.97 -15.04 22.33
CA VAL A 227 -30.11 -15.93 21.53
C VAL A 227 -30.97 -16.91 20.75
N GLU A 228 -30.48 -17.34 19.59
CA GLU A 228 -31.02 -18.45 18.85
C GLU A 228 -30.09 -19.65 19.03
N ARG A 229 -30.63 -20.72 19.60
CA ARG A 229 -29.93 -21.98 19.88
C ARG A 229 -30.76 -23.12 19.30
N ASP A 230 -30.18 -23.92 18.42
CA ASP A 230 -30.87 -25.04 17.75
C ASP A 230 -32.14 -24.60 16.98
N GLY A 231 -32.17 -23.36 16.48
CA GLY A 231 -33.30 -22.78 15.76
C GLY A 231 -34.42 -22.24 16.66
N GLU A 232 -34.31 -22.37 17.98
CA GLU A 232 -35.24 -21.80 18.96
C GLU A 232 -34.69 -20.49 19.53
N ARG A 233 -35.55 -19.47 19.63
CA ARG A 233 -35.20 -18.23 20.34
C ARG A 233 -35.37 -18.41 21.84
N ARG A 234 -34.32 -18.07 22.59
CA ARG A 234 -34.27 -18.11 24.05
C ARG A 234 -33.84 -16.74 24.56
N THR A 235 -34.62 -16.19 25.47
CA THR A 235 -34.25 -14.94 26.15
C THR A 235 -33.58 -15.29 27.47
N LEU A 236 -32.33 -14.85 27.61
CA LEU A 236 -31.50 -15.03 28.79
C LEU A 236 -31.40 -13.69 29.52
N ARG A 237 -31.66 -13.70 30.82
CA ARG A 237 -31.44 -12.53 31.67
C ARG A 237 -29.97 -12.50 32.06
N VAL A 238 -29.26 -11.46 31.63
CA VAL A 238 -27.81 -11.32 31.82
C VAL A 238 -27.52 -10.06 32.61
N ASP A 239 -26.71 -10.15 33.65
CA ASP A 239 -26.26 -8.95 34.39
C ASP A 239 -24.97 -8.42 33.77
N LEU A 240 -25.10 -7.51 32.80
CA LEU A 240 -23.94 -6.92 32.11
C LEU A 240 -23.14 -6.08 33.09
N MET A 241 -21.90 -6.45 33.35
CA MET A 241 -21.06 -5.69 34.27
C MET A 241 -20.29 -4.60 33.54
N GLU A 242 -20.00 -3.52 34.25
CA GLU A 242 -19.07 -2.50 33.77
C GLU A 242 -17.63 -3.06 33.81
N ASN A 243 -16.92 -3.01 32.68
CA ASN A 243 -15.50 -3.32 32.64
C ASN A 243 -14.76 -2.28 31.79
N LYS A 244 -13.45 -2.15 32.03
CA LYS A 244 -12.57 -1.36 31.15
C LYS A 244 -12.28 -2.17 29.89
N VAL A 245 -12.84 -1.74 28.78
CA VAL A 245 -12.62 -2.36 27.47
C VAL A 245 -11.86 -1.42 26.54
N VAL A 246 -11.35 -1.94 25.43
CA VAL A 246 -10.77 -1.12 24.36
C VAL A 246 -11.82 -0.15 23.85
N ALA A 247 -11.48 1.15 23.81
CA ALA A 247 -12.36 2.21 23.35
C ALA A 247 -12.58 2.12 21.83
N ARG A 248 -13.81 2.41 21.39
CA ARG A 248 -14.16 2.42 19.96
C ARG A 248 -14.91 3.70 19.59
N ASN A 249 -14.70 4.21 18.38
CA ASN A 249 -15.47 5.35 17.85
C ASN A 249 -16.90 4.91 17.43
N ALA A 250 -17.71 5.85 16.95
CA ALA A 250 -19.08 5.58 16.51
C ALA A 250 -19.15 4.55 15.38
N GLU A 251 -18.08 4.47 14.58
CA GLU A 251 -17.90 3.53 13.48
C GLU A 251 -17.38 2.15 13.95
N GLY A 252 -17.12 1.97 15.26
CA GLY A 252 -16.61 0.72 15.83
C GLY A 252 -15.10 0.53 15.72
N GLU A 253 -14.37 1.49 15.18
CA GLU A 253 -12.92 1.42 15.06
C GLU A 253 -12.23 1.64 16.40
N VAL A 254 -11.11 0.97 16.60
CA VAL A 254 -10.35 1.05 17.85
C VAL A 254 -9.70 2.42 17.99
N VAL A 255 -9.93 3.07 19.14
CA VAL A 255 -9.33 4.36 19.48
C VAL A 255 -7.98 4.13 20.17
N TYR A 256 -6.94 4.79 19.70
CA TYR A 256 -5.60 4.76 20.31
C TYR A 256 -5.40 5.95 21.24
N LYS A 257 -4.65 5.74 22.33
CA LYS A 257 -4.28 6.78 23.27
C LYS A 257 -3.34 7.77 22.58
N LYS A 258 -3.60 9.07 22.76
CA LYS A 258 -2.74 10.16 22.24
C LYS A 258 -1.98 10.87 23.36
N GLY A 259 -0.76 11.29 23.07
CA GLY A 259 0.10 12.08 23.94
C GLY A 259 -0.30 13.56 23.95
N PRO A 260 0.38 14.39 24.77
CA PRO A 260 0.13 15.83 24.86
C PRO A 260 0.38 16.60 23.54
N ASP A 261 1.21 16.02 22.68
CA ASP A 261 1.57 16.45 21.33
C ASP A 261 0.56 16.01 20.25
N GLY A 262 -0.42 15.19 20.61
CA GLY A 262 -1.41 14.64 19.68
C GLY A 262 -0.96 13.35 18.99
N GLU A 263 0.26 12.88 19.23
CA GLU A 263 0.83 11.66 18.65
C GLU A 263 0.33 10.40 19.38
N PRO A 264 0.15 9.25 18.71
CA PRO A 264 -0.23 8.01 19.37
C PRO A 264 0.82 7.58 20.40
N VAL A 265 0.38 7.29 21.63
CA VAL A 265 1.26 6.71 22.66
C VAL A 265 1.60 5.28 22.26
N THR A 266 2.89 4.94 22.25
CA THR A 266 3.37 3.59 21.97
C THR A 266 3.85 2.87 23.23
N ASP A 267 3.72 1.54 23.25
CA ASP A 267 4.29 0.70 24.31
C ASP A 267 5.80 0.52 24.12
N SER A 268 6.44 -0.16 25.07
CA SER A 268 7.88 -0.48 25.03
C SER A 268 8.32 -1.40 23.87
N ARG A 269 7.42 -1.70 22.92
CA ARG A 269 7.69 -2.48 21.70
C ARG A 269 7.29 -1.70 20.44
N GLY A 270 6.85 -0.44 20.58
CA GLY A 270 6.42 0.40 19.46
C GLY A 270 4.96 0.18 19.01
N TYR A 271 4.15 -0.60 19.74
CA TYR A 271 2.73 -0.77 19.43
C TYR A 271 1.92 0.39 19.98
N ARG A 272 0.99 0.92 19.20
CA ARG A 272 0.06 1.97 19.66
C ARG A 272 -0.79 1.42 20.81
N VAL A 273 -0.78 2.12 21.94
CA VAL A 273 -1.54 1.76 23.13
C VAL A 273 -3.00 2.12 22.91
N PHE A 274 -3.90 1.16 23.10
CA PHE A 274 -5.33 1.40 23.00
C PHE A 274 -5.80 2.37 24.08
N ALA A 275 -6.69 3.29 23.71
CA ALA A 275 -7.51 3.98 24.69
C ALA A 275 -8.49 2.97 25.29
N THR A 276 -8.83 3.14 26.55
CA THR A 276 -9.81 2.30 27.25
C THR A 276 -10.99 3.13 27.67
N GLU A 277 -12.19 2.57 27.58
CA GLU A 277 -13.41 3.16 28.12
C GLU A 277 -14.14 2.15 29.00
N SER A 278 -14.93 2.67 29.93
CA SER A 278 -15.88 1.86 30.71
C SER A 278 -17.09 1.55 29.84
N ALA A 279 -17.36 0.27 29.62
CA ALA A 279 -18.55 -0.16 28.89
C ALA A 279 -19.07 -1.50 29.43
N GLY A 280 -20.29 -1.86 29.02
CA GLY A 280 -20.88 -3.16 29.31
C GLY A 280 -20.01 -4.31 28.78
N PHE A 281 -19.83 -5.32 29.62
CA PHE A 281 -19.01 -6.49 29.34
C PHE A 281 -19.83 -7.77 29.51
N LEU A 282 -19.90 -8.56 28.44
CA LEU A 282 -20.60 -9.84 28.42
C LEU A 282 -19.66 -11.03 28.66
N GLY A 283 -18.42 -10.97 28.17
CA GLY A 283 -17.44 -12.06 28.28
C GLY A 283 -17.59 -13.15 27.22
N ILE A 284 -17.75 -12.77 25.95
CA ILE A 284 -17.78 -13.68 24.80
C ILE A 284 -16.80 -13.23 23.71
N THR A 285 -16.40 -14.17 22.86
CA THR A 285 -15.86 -13.87 21.53
C THR A 285 -16.86 -14.30 20.46
N PHE A 286 -16.94 -13.53 19.39
CA PHE A 286 -17.75 -13.88 18.24
C PHE A 286 -16.97 -14.77 17.28
N ASP A 287 -17.67 -15.69 16.62
CA ASP A 287 -17.11 -16.53 15.57
C ASP A 287 -16.78 -15.69 14.33
N GLN A 288 -15.73 -16.10 13.62
CA GLN A 288 -15.26 -15.45 12.40
C GLN A 288 -15.52 -16.35 11.20
N GLU A 289 -16.40 -15.89 10.32
CA GLU A 289 -16.68 -16.58 9.06
C GLU A 289 -16.09 -15.79 7.89
N ARG A 290 -15.52 -16.49 6.91
CA ARG A 290 -15.09 -15.87 5.66
C ARG A 290 -16.30 -15.60 4.78
N ARG A 291 -16.58 -14.32 4.55
CA ARG A 291 -17.67 -13.89 3.68
C ARG A 291 -17.13 -13.08 2.50
N PRO A 292 -17.53 -13.40 1.26
CA PRO A 292 -17.30 -12.54 0.11
C PRO A 292 -17.98 -11.18 0.29
N LEU A 293 -17.23 -10.12 -0.01
CA LEU A 293 -17.77 -8.77 -0.04
C LEU A 293 -18.57 -8.55 -1.33
N SER A 294 -19.61 -7.73 -1.24
CA SER A 294 -20.32 -7.20 -2.40
C SER A 294 -19.43 -6.24 -3.20
N LEU A 295 -19.86 -5.90 -4.41
CA LEU A 295 -19.15 -4.92 -5.24
C LEU A 295 -19.04 -3.55 -4.54
N GLY A 296 -20.09 -3.12 -3.83
CA GLY A 296 -20.12 -1.86 -3.10
C GLY A 296 -19.12 -1.84 -1.95
N GLU A 297 -19.17 -2.84 -1.08
CA GLU A 297 -18.23 -2.99 0.06
C GLU A 297 -16.77 -3.10 -0.43
N SER A 298 -16.55 -3.85 -1.52
CA SER A 298 -15.22 -3.98 -2.12
C SER A 298 -14.71 -2.66 -2.69
N ALA A 299 -15.58 -1.87 -3.33
CA ALA A 299 -15.23 -0.56 -3.87
C ALA A 299 -14.91 0.45 -2.76
N GLU A 300 -15.69 0.45 -1.68
CA GLU A 300 -15.42 1.28 -0.50
C GLU A 300 -14.09 0.92 0.16
N ARG A 301 -13.82 -0.37 0.33
CA ARG A 301 -12.54 -0.86 0.88
C ARG A 301 -11.35 -0.52 -0.03
N MET A 302 -11.53 -0.63 -1.34
CA MET A 302 -10.55 -0.20 -2.33
C MET A 302 -10.27 1.30 -2.19
N TRP A 303 -11.32 2.11 -2.09
CA TRP A 303 -11.19 3.56 -1.92
C TRP A 303 -10.41 3.92 -0.65
N MET A 304 -10.76 3.32 0.49
CA MET A 304 -10.01 3.51 1.74
C MET A 304 -8.53 3.11 1.59
N SER A 305 -8.24 2.05 0.84
CA SER A 305 -6.87 1.62 0.57
C SER A 305 -6.10 2.64 -0.29
N VAL A 306 -6.76 3.21 -1.31
CA VAL A 306 -6.18 4.28 -2.16
C VAL A 306 -5.87 5.52 -1.33
N VAL A 307 -6.81 5.96 -0.49
CA VAL A 307 -6.63 7.11 0.40
C VAL A 307 -5.52 6.87 1.40
N GLY A 308 -5.50 5.71 2.08
CA GLY A 308 -4.46 5.38 3.04
C GLY A 308 -3.05 5.33 2.42
N VAL A 309 -2.91 4.89 1.16
CA VAL A 309 -1.63 4.94 0.44
C VAL A 309 -1.24 6.39 0.10
N ALA A 310 -2.20 7.23 -0.27
CA ALA A 310 -1.94 8.65 -0.51
C ALA A 310 -1.48 9.36 0.76
N ASP A 311 -2.13 9.10 1.89
CA ASP A 311 -1.74 9.65 3.21
C ASP A 311 -0.33 9.16 3.59
N ALA A 312 -0.04 7.87 3.41
CA ALA A 312 1.29 7.32 3.68
C ALA A 312 2.40 7.97 2.82
N LEU A 313 2.10 8.38 1.58
CA LEU A 313 3.05 9.10 0.73
C LEU A 313 3.30 10.53 1.21
N VAL A 314 2.26 11.20 1.73
CA VAL A 314 2.38 12.54 2.31
C VAL A 314 3.17 12.51 3.62
N GLU A 315 3.01 11.46 4.42
CA GLU A 315 3.75 11.26 5.67
C GLU A 315 5.19 10.74 5.45
N LEU A 316 5.49 10.14 4.30
CA LEU A 316 6.79 9.51 4.03
C LEU A 316 8.01 10.40 4.39
N PRO A 317 8.03 11.72 4.09
CA PRO A 317 9.16 12.58 4.45
C PRO A 317 9.41 12.68 5.95
N SER A 318 8.37 12.68 6.80
CA SER A 318 8.55 12.74 8.26
C SER A 318 9.09 11.42 8.80
N LYS A 319 8.70 10.28 8.20
CA LYS A 319 9.17 8.95 8.59
C LYS A 319 10.65 8.68 8.26
N VAL A 320 11.31 9.50 7.43
CA VAL A 320 12.75 9.34 7.12
C VAL A 320 13.60 9.43 8.38
N ASP A 321 13.28 10.39 9.25
CA ASP A 321 14.00 10.60 10.51
C ASP A 321 13.77 9.44 11.48
N ASP A 322 12.54 8.95 11.61
CA ASP A 322 12.21 7.78 12.43
C ASP A 322 13.03 6.54 12.01
N VAL A 323 13.12 6.28 10.71
CA VAL A 323 13.90 5.15 10.18
C VAL A 323 15.40 5.36 10.46
N PHE A 324 15.91 6.57 10.34
CA PHE A 324 17.31 6.87 10.65
C PHE A 324 17.63 6.59 12.12
N ARG A 325 16.80 7.10 13.04
CA ARG A 325 16.97 6.87 14.48
C ARG A 325 16.86 5.38 14.82
N ALA A 326 15.89 4.69 14.23
CA ALA A 326 15.71 3.25 14.43
C ALA A 326 16.88 2.41 13.89
N ALA A 327 17.51 2.83 12.78
CA ALA A 327 18.62 2.13 12.15
C ALA A 327 19.96 2.36 12.85
N PHE A 328 20.23 3.60 13.31
CA PHE A 328 21.56 4.01 13.74
C PHE A 328 21.66 4.44 15.21
N LEU A 329 20.55 4.86 15.83
CA LEU A 329 20.53 5.35 17.22
C LEU A 329 19.93 4.32 18.20
N GLY A 330 19.49 3.17 17.71
CA GLY A 330 18.94 2.09 18.53
C GLY A 330 17.53 2.36 19.03
N GLU A 331 16.83 3.35 18.47
CA GLU A 331 15.41 3.57 18.76
C GLU A 331 14.54 2.44 18.22
N GLN A 332 13.35 2.26 18.78
CA GLN A 332 12.46 1.20 18.33
C GLN A 332 11.76 1.58 17.04
N ARG A 333 11.62 0.58 16.16
CA ARG A 333 10.94 0.76 14.88
C ARG A 333 9.44 0.51 15.04
N GLY A 334 8.64 1.53 14.80
CA GLY A 334 7.18 1.44 14.81
C GLY A 334 6.63 0.50 13.73
N VAL A 335 5.40 0.01 13.94
CA VAL A 335 4.70 -0.90 13.02
C VAL A 335 4.27 -0.18 11.72
N ASP A 336 4.06 1.12 11.79
CA ASP A 336 3.74 2.02 10.66
C ASP A 336 5.00 2.57 9.97
N SER A 337 6.19 2.11 10.37
CA SER A 337 7.45 2.55 9.77
C SER A 337 7.56 2.02 8.33
N PRO A 338 8.07 2.81 7.37
CA PRO A 338 8.28 2.36 6.00
C PRO A 338 9.13 1.08 5.96
N VAL A 339 8.76 0.13 5.11
CA VAL A 339 9.41 -1.18 5.01
C VAL A 339 10.07 -1.32 3.64
N GLY A 340 11.33 -1.76 3.61
CA GLY A 340 12.03 -2.06 2.36
C GLY A 340 11.68 -3.44 1.80
N ILE A 341 12.27 -3.78 0.65
CA ILE A 341 12.06 -5.08 -0.01
C ILE A 341 12.49 -6.25 0.90
N VAL A 342 13.56 -6.06 1.67
CA VAL A 342 14.09 -7.08 2.60
C VAL A 342 13.14 -7.27 3.78
N GLY A 343 12.65 -6.17 4.38
CA GLY A 343 11.67 -6.22 5.46
C GLY A 343 10.35 -6.87 5.02
N ALA A 344 9.84 -6.53 3.84
CA ALA A 344 8.63 -7.14 3.29
C ALA A 344 8.82 -8.65 3.06
N SER A 345 9.98 -9.07 2.57
CA SER A 345 10.32 -10.50 2.40
C SER A 345 10.36 -11.24 3.73
N ARG A 346 10.91 -10.60 4.77
CA ARG A 346 10.96 -11.15 6.13
C ARG A 346 9.57 -11.30 6.74
N ILE A 347 8.74 -10.27 6.64
CA ILE A 347 7.34 -10.27 7.07
C ILE A 347 6.56 -11.40 6.36
N GLY A 348 6.73 -11.51 5.04
CA GLY A 348 6.15 -12.61 4.28
C GLY A 348 6.62 -13.97 4.78
N GLY A 349 7.91 -14.11 5.07
CA GLY A 349 8.47 -15.33 5.63
C GLY A 349 7.92 -15.71 7.02
N GLU A 350 7.77 -14.71 7.90
CA GLU A 350 7.22 -14.86 9.25
C GLU A 350 5.77 -15.35 9.20
N VAL A 351 4.91 -14.69 8.43
CA VAL A 351 3.49 -15.09 8.27
C VAL A 351 3.37 -16.49 7.66
N LEU A 352 4.23 -16.82 6.68
CA LEU A 352 4.21 -18.16 6.07
C LEU A 352 4.66 -19.27 7.02
N SER A 353 5.46 -18.94 8.03
CA SER A 353 5.94 -19.89 9.04
C SER A 353 4.92 -20.18 10.13
N GLN A 354 3.92 -19.31 10.30
CA GLN A 354 2.88 -19.47 11.32
C GLN A 354 1.95 -20.65 11.03
N PRO A 355 1.35 -21.25 12.08
CA PRO A 355 0.41 -22.36 11.95
C PRO A 355 -1.00 -21.91 11.50
N ILE A 356 -1.09 -20.91 10.61
CA ILE A 356 -2.36 -20.43 10.05
C ILE A 356 -2.80 -21.25 8.82
N PRO A 357 -4.11 -21.29 8.49
CA PRO A 357 -4.62 -21.94 7.29
C PRO A 357 -3.91 -21.51 6.01
N MET A 358 -3.78 -22.42 5.04
CA MET A 358 -3.11 -22.14 3.76
C MET A 358 -3.79 -21.01 2.97
N THR A 359 -5.11 -20.91 3.06
CA THR A 359 -5.90 -19.82 2.48
C THR A 359 -5.41 -18.47 2.97
N ASP A 360 -5.13 -18.36 4.27
CA ASP A 360 -4.80 -17.11 4.94
C ASP A 360 -3.39 -16.66 4.56
N ARG A 361 -2.48 -17.63 4.44
CA ARG A 361 -1.12 -17.41 3.92
C ARG A 361 -1.15 -16.86 2.50
N VAL A 362 -1.95 -17.47 1.62
CA VAL A 362 -2.09 -17.03 0.22
C VAL A 362 -2.73 -15.65 0.15
N VAL A 363 -3.83 -15.43 0.88
CA VAL A 363 -4.50 -14.12 0.97
C VAL A 363 -3.53 -13.05 1.43
N PHE A 364 -2.69 -13.32 2.44
CA PHE A 364 -1.69 -12.39 2.92
C PHE A 364 -0.69 -12.00 1.83
N LEU A 365 -0.10 -12.98 1.13
CA LEU A 365 0.87 -12.72 0.06
C LEU A 365 0.25 -11.92 -1.10
N VAL A 366 -0.96 -12.29 -1.51
CA VAL A 366 -1.69 -11.59 -2.58
C VAL A 366 -2.06 -10.19 -2.14
N ASN A 367 -2.47 -9.99 -0.88
CA ASN A 367 -2.79 -8.69 -0.30
C ASN A 367 -1.55 -7.79 -0.24
N MET A 368 -0.40 -8.35 0.15
CA MET A 368 0.88 -7.64 0.13
C MET A 368 1.26 -7.22 -1.29
N LEU A 369 1.13 -8.12 -2.27
CA LEU A 369 1.39 -7.81 -3.67
C LEU A 369 0.43 -6.74 -4.23
N ALA A 370 -0.85 -6.80 -3.87
CA ALA A 370 -1.86 -5.80 -4.24
C ALA A 370 -1.53 -4.43 -3.63
N GLY A 371 -1.17 -4.39 -2.35
CA GLY A 371 -0.74 -3.18 -1.65
C GLY A 371 0.52 -2.57 -2.26
N VAL A 372 1.53 -3.39 -2.60
CA VAL A 372 2.73 -2.92 -3.31
C VAL A 372 2.38 -2.34 -4.68
N ASN A 373 1.50 -2.97 -5.45
CA ASN A 373 1.05 -2.42 -6.74
C ASN A 373 0.32 -1.07 -6.57
N LEU A 374 -0.53 -0.96 -5.55
CA LEU A 374 -1.23 0.29 -5.25
C LEU A 374 -0.25 1.40 -4.84
N PHE A 375 0.75 1.07 -4.01
CA PHE A 375 1.82 1.98 -3.64
C PHE A 375 2.66 2.38 -4.88
N LEU A 376 3.04 1.44 -5.74
CA LEU A 376 3.78 1.74 -6.98
C LEU A 376 2.97 2.65 -7.91
N PHE A 377 1.66 2.46 -8.02
CA PHE A 377 0.79 3.38 -8.75
C PHE A 377 0.87 4.79 -8.17
N ALA A 378 0.61 4.94 -6.87
CA ALA A 378 0.55 6.25 -6.23
C ALA A 378 1.94 6.93 -6.23
N PHE A 379 3.00 6.18 -5.98
CA PHE A 379 4.38 6.66 -5.98
C PHE A 379 4.80 7.15 -7.37
N ASN A 380 4.55 6.38 -8.44
CA ASN A 380 4.90 6.82 -9.79
C ASN A 380 4.08 8.03 -10.29
N MET A 381 2.92 8.31 -9.67
CA MET A 381 2.13 9.51 -9.95
C MET A 381 2.66 10.78 -9.27
N VAL A 382 3.63 10.67 -8.36
CA VAL A 382 4.24 11.83 -7.68
C VAL A 382 4.97 12.71 -8.72
N PRO A 383 4.77 14.05 -8.72
CA PRO A 383 5.25 14.95 -9.78
C PRO A 383 6.76 15.27 -9.68
N ILE A 384 7.60 14.24 -9.75
CA ILE A 384 9.06 14.33 -9.67
C ILE A 384 9.67 13.57 -10.85
N LEU A 385 10.69 14.13 -11.48
CA LEU A 385 11.23 13.65 -12.76
C LEU A 385 11.71 12.18 -12.82
N PRO A 386 12.30 11.58 -11.77
CA PRO A 386 12.64 10.16 -11.78
C PRO A 386 11.42 9.23 -11.91
N LEU A 387 10.21 9.76 -11.75
CA LEU A 387 8.93 9.06 -11.76
C LEU A 387 8.08 9.57 -12.93
N ASP A 388 7.13 8.77 -13.38
CA ASP A 388 6.27 9.11 -14.53
C ASP A 388 5.50 10.42 -14.32
N GLY A 389 5.10 10.68 -13.06
CA GLY A 389 4.43 11.90 -12.62
C GLY A 389 5.19 13.18 -12.97
N GLY A 390 6.53 13.15 -12.99
CA GLY A 390 7.34 14.30 -13.41
C GLY A 390 7.16 14.64 -14.89
N HIS A 391 7.06 13.63 -15.76
CA HIS A 391 6.78 13.82 -17.18
C HIS A 391 5.33 14.27 -17.41
N ILE A 392 4.38 13.72 -16.65
CA ILE A 392 2.98 14.15 -16.64
C ILE A 392 2.89 15.64 -16.26
N PHE A 393 3.53 16.03 -15.16
CA PHE A 393 3.60 17.42 -14.71
C PHE A 393 4.15 18.35 -15.79
N GLY A 394 5.27 17.98 -16.42
CA GLY A 394 5.85 18.75 -17.52
C GLY A 394 4.90 18.96 -18.70
N ALA A 395 4.19 17.90 -19.13
CA ALA A 395 3.23 17.97 -20.23
C ALA A 395 1.96 18.77 -19.87
N LEU A 396 1.48 18.66 -18.63
CA LEU A 396 0.36 19.46 -18.12
C LEU A 396 0.75 20.93 -18.05
N TRP A 397 1.94 21.24 -17.51
CA TRP A 397 2.47 22.59 -17.46
C TRP A 397 2.62 23.20 -18.86
N GLU A 398 3.14 22.43 -19.81
CA GLU A 398 3.20 22.85 -21.21
C GLU A 398 1.82 23.19 -21.77
N SER A 399 0.80 22.35 -21.50
CA SER A 399 -0.58 22.58 -21.93
C SER A 399 -1.16 23.87 -21.34
N VAL A 400 -0.89 24.13 -20.06
CA VAL A 400 -1.29 25.37 -19.37
C VAL A 400 -0.63 26.59 -20.01
N ARG A 401 0.70 26.56 -20.22
CA ARG A 401 1.42 27.67 -20.87
C ARG A 401 0.90 27.95 -22.29
N ARG A 402 0.61 26.91 -23.07
CA ARG A 402 0.05 27.05 -24.43
C ARG A 402 -1.36 27.66 -24.40
N ARG A 403 -2.21 27.23 -23.46
CA ARG A 403 -3.56 27.81 -23.27
C ARG A 403 -3.49 29.27 -22.84
N LEU A 404 -2.60 29.62 -21.90
CA LEU A 404 -2.38 31.01 -21.48
C LEU A 404 -1.83 31.86 -22.61
N ALA A 405 -0.83 31.37 -23.37
CA ALA A 405 -0.31 32.08 -24.53
C ALA A 405 -1.41 32.34 -25.58
N LYS A 406 -2.27 31.35 -25.85
CA LYS A 406 -3.44 31.51 -26.73
C LYS A 406 -4.44 32.54 -26.19
N LEU A 407 -4.73 32.51 -24.89
CA LEU A 407 -5.62 33.48 -24.22
C LEU A 407 -5.10 34.92 -24.33
N PHE A 408 -3.79 35.10 -24.17
CA PHE A 408 -3.11 36.40 -24.28
C PHE A 408 -2.60 36.73 -25.70
N ARG A 409 -2.99 35.96 -26.73
CA ARG A 409 -2.54 36.11 -28.13
C ARG A 409 -1.01 36.21 -28.31
N ARG A 410 -0.25 35.53 -27.44
CA ARG A 410 1.20 35.42 -27.52
C ARG A 410 1.63 34.23 -28.39
N PRO A 411 2.83 34.28 -29.00
CA PRO A 411 3.38 33.15 -29.74
C PRO A 411 3.54 31.91 -28.85
N ASP A 412 3.46 30.74 -29.46
CA ASP A 412 3.55 29.46 -28.80
C ASP A 412 4.91 29.29 -28.08
N PRO A 413 4.93 29.08 -26.75
CA PRO A 413 6.18 28.96 -25.99
C PRO A 413 6.96 27.67 -26.26
N GLY A 414 6.42 26.77 -27.09
CA GLY A 414 7.07 25.50 -27.45
C GLY A 414 7.01 24.45 -26.33
N PRO A 415 7.67 23.29 -26.53
CA PRO A 415 7.70 22.22 -25.56
C PRO A 415 8.38 22.65 -24.25
N PHE A 416 7.94 22.07 -23.13
CA PHE A 416 8.66 22.27 -21.87
C PHE A 416 9.93 21.42 -21.87
N ASP A 417 11.09 22.05 -21.67
CA ASP A 417 12.39 21.41 -21.67
C ASP A 417 12.62 20.71 -20.33
N VAL A 418 12.13 19.48 -20.24
CA VAL A 418 12.22 18.63 -19.05
C VAL A 418 13.67 18.41 -18.62
N ALA A 419 14.64 18.52 -19.55
CA ALA A 419 16.06 18.39 -19.25
C ALA A 419 16.53 19.41 -18.20
N GLN A 420 15.88 20.57 -18.09
CA GLN A 420 16.22 21.59 -17.08
C GLN A 420 15.97 21.12 -15.64
N LEU A 421 15.14 20.10 -15.45
CA LEU A 421 14.84 19.51 -14.14
C LEU A 421 15.82 18.36 -13.77
N MET A 422 16.72 17.96 -14.66
CA MET A 422 17.69 16.87 -14.40
C MET A 422 18.57 17.08 -13.16
N PRO A 423 19.08 18.31 -12.85
CA PRO A 423 19.78 18.58 -11.58
C PRO A 423 18.99 18.14 -10.35
N VAL A 424 17.72 18.52 -10.30
CA VAL A 424 16.81 18.18 -9.21
C VAL A 424 16.53 16.68 -9.22
N ALA A 425 16.35 16.09 -10.40
CA ALA A 425 16.11 14.67 -10.56
C ALA A 425 17.25 13.83 -9.98
N TYR A 426 18.51 14.16 -10.25
CA TYR A 426 19.65 13.43 -9.69
C TYR A 426 19.76 13.57 -8.17
N ILE A 427 19.45 14.76 -7.62
CA ILE A 427 19.39 14.94 -6.16
C ILE A 427 18.33 14.03 -5.57
N VAL A 428 17.13 13.99 -6.18
CA VAL A 428 16.03 13.14 -5.69
C VAL A 428 16.39 11.65 -5.82
N VAL A 429 17.00 11.22 -6.92
CA VAL A 429 17.50 9.84 -7.08
C VAL A 429 18.53 9.51 -6.00
N ALA A 430 19.47 10.42 -5.71
CA ALA A 430 20.44 10.22 -4.65
C ALA A 430 19.76 10.09 -3.29
N CYS A 431 18.76 10.92 -2.98
CA CYS A 431 17.95 10.79 -1.76
C CYS A 431 17.25 9.44 -1.69
N PHE A 432 16.65 8.95 -2.78
CA PHE A 432 16.01 7.63 -2.80
C PHE A 432 17.00 6.47 -2.65
N VAL A 433 18.20 6.57 -3.22
CA VAL A 433 19.25 5.57 -3.02
C VAL A 433 19.68 5.53 -1.57
N VAL A 434 19.93 6.69 -0.96
CA VAL A 434 20.29 6.79 0.47
C VAL A 434 19.16 6.26 1.35
N PHE A 435 17.92 6.65 1.08
CA PHE A 435 16.75 6.18 1.82
C PHE A 435 16.56 4.66 1.67
N SER A 436 16.73 4.11 0.46
CA SER A 436 16.63 2.66 0.22
C SER A 436 17.73 1.88 0.92
N LEU A 437 18.97 2.41 0.94
CA LEU A 437 20.08 1.81 1.69
C LEU A 437 19.81 1.86 3.20
N MET A 438 19.29 2.98 3.69
CA MET A 438 18.90 3.15 5.08
C MET A 438 17.80 2.15 5.47
N LEU A 439 16.77 1.98 4.65
CA LEU A 439 15.75 0.96 4.86
C LEU A 439 16.34 -0.45 4.85
N LEU A 440 17.27 -0.76 3.95
CA LEU A 440 17.95 -2.04 3.93
C LEU A 440 18.71 -2.30 5.24
N VAL A 441 19.45 -1.31 5.74
CA VAL A 441 20.15 -1.41 7.03
C VAL A 441 19.14 -1.56 8.16
N ALA A 442 18.09 -0.75 8.19
CA ALA A 442 17.03 -0.81 9.19
C ALA A 442 16.34 -2.17 9.20
N ASP A 443 15.99 -2.74 8.04
CA ASP A 443 15.30 -4.03 7.90
C ASP A 443 16.15 -5.20 8.41
N VAL A 444 17.48 -5.08 8.30
CA VAL A 444 18.43 -6.10 8.77
C VAL A 444 18.70 -5.96 10.27
N VAL A 445 18.99 -4.74 10.74
CA VAL A 445 19.43 -4.46 12.12
C VAL A 445 18.25 -4.36 13.08
N ASN A 446 17.18 -3.67 12.68
CA ASN A 446 16.01 -3.37 13.51
C ASN A 446 14.71 -3.59 12.71
N PRO A 447 14.34 -4.86 12.46
CA PRO A 447 13.19 -5.22 11.62
C PRO A 447 11.87 -4.79 12.25
N VAL A 448 10.91 -4.41 11.40
CA VAL A 448 9.50 -4.32 11.83
C VAL A 448 9.01 -5.71 12.20
N ARG A 449 8.33 -5.83 13.34
CA ARG A 449 7.75 -7.08 13.84
C ARG A 449 6.23 -6.95 13.87
N ILE A 450 5.55 -7.70 13.00
CA ILE A 450 4.09 -7.63 12.85
C ILE A 450 3.39 -8.58 13.83
N THR A 451 4.07 -9.63 14.26
CA THR A 451 3.50 -10.67 15.12
C THR A 451 4.23 -10.79 16.46
N GLN A 452 3.44 -11.10 17.50
CA GLN A 452 3.94 -11.49 18.81
C GLN A 452 4.62 -12.85 18.76
#